data_AF-A0AAD7RMV2-F1
#
_entry.id   AF-A0AAD7RMV2-F1
#
_cell.length_a   1.000
_cell.length_b   1.000
_cell.length_c   1.000
_cell.angle_alpha   90.00
_cell.angle_beta   90.00
_cell.angle_gamma   90.00
#
_symmetry.space_group_name_H-M   'P 1'
#
loop_
_entity.id
_entity.type
_entity.pdbx_description
1 polymer ?
#
loop_
_entity_poly.entity_id
_entity_poly.type
_entity_poly.pdbx_seq_one_letter_code
_entity_poly.pdbx_strand_id
1 'polypeptide(L)'
;MKQIMQAYAKHREVSAQESVARVCSLPLKKCTRTVIFIQTDEDGLKMSLPLSRLKDMAPDEENVWMSGLPEKYDNRPATLEINAMFSTAGKLKE
;
A
#
# COMPACT_ATOMS: atom_id res chain seq x y z
N MET A 1 2.89 31.04 -2.03
CA MET A 1 1.87 30.23 -1.33
C MET A 1 0.82 29.61 -2.24
N LYS A 2 0.16 30.36 -3.14
CA LYS A 2 -0.93 29.83 -3.99
C LYS A 2 -0.56 28.59 -4.83
N GLN A 3 0.65 28.55 -5.41
CA GLN A 3 1.10 27.44 -6.26
C GLN A 3 1.29 26.11 -5.48
N ILE A 4 1.86 26.18 -4.27
CA ILE A 4 2.06 25.01 -3.41
C ILE A 4 0.70 24.45 -2.98
N MET A 5 -0.22 25.34 -2.58
CA MET A 5 -1.58 24.97 -2.21
C MET A 5 -2.34 24.30 -3.36
N GLN A 6 -2.14 24.79 -4.60
CA GLN A 6 -2.79 24.24 -5.79
C GLN A 6 -2.28 22.84 -6.16
N ALA A 7 -1.01 22.53 -5.90
CA ALA A 7 -0.44 21.20 -6.13
C ALA A 7 -1.01 20.15 -5.16
N TYR A 8 -1.25 20.52 -3.90
CA TYR A 8 -1.86 19.62 -2.92
C TYR A 8 -3.38 19.47 -3.07
N ALA A 9 -4.08 20.51 -3.55
CA ALA A 9 -5.52 20.45 -3.75
C ALA A 9 -5.94 19.60 -4.97
N LYS A 10 -5.10 19.52 -6.00
CA LYS A 10 -5.46 18.85 -7.28
C LYS A 10 -5.07 17.37 -7.35
N HIS A 11 -4.17 16.88 -6.50
CA HIS A 11 -3.54 15.57 -6.71
C HIS A 11 -3.88 14.51 -5.66
N ARG A 12 -4.65 14.86 -4.63
CA ARG A 12 -5.19 13.91 -3.64
C ARG A 12 -6.30 14.62 -2.88
N GLU A 13 -7.45 13.98 -2.68
CA GLU A 13 -8.42 14.47 -1.71
C GLU A 13 -7.79 14.32 -0.31
N VAL A 14 -7.19 15.40 0.19
CA VAL A 14 -6.67 15.48 1.56
C VAL A 14 -7.61 16.34 2.39
N SER A 15 -7.86 15.91 3.63
CA SER A 15 -8.73 16.67 4.54
C SER A 15 -8.17 18.08 4.77
N ALA A 16 -9.06 19.04 5.06
CA ALA A 16 -8.65 20.41 5.38
C ALA A 16 -7.63 20.45 6.53
N GLN A 17 -7.80 19.57 7.52
CA GLN A 17 -6.91 19.42 8.67
C GLN A 17 -5.51 18.94 8.25
N GLU A 18 -5.44 17.97 7.35
CA GLU A 18 -4.19 17.43 6.82
C GLU A 18 -3.45 18.45 5.94
N SER A 19 -4.18 19.23 5.14
CA SER A 19 -3.61 20.30 4.30
C SER A 19 -2.98 21.40 5.15
N VAL A 20 -3.66 21.86 6.21
CA VAL A 20 -3.13 22.86 7.16
C VAL A 20 -1.87 22.35 7.84
N ALA A 21 -1.86 21.11 8.30
CA ALA A 21 -0.69 20.51 8.94
C ALA A 21 0.53 20.46 8.00
N ARG A 22 0.32 20.08 6.73
CA ARG A 22 1.39 20.04 5.72
C ARG A 22 1.89 21.43 5.34
N VAL A 23 1.00 22.41 5.13
CA VAL A 23 1.38 23.80 4.77
C VAL A 23 2.15 24.48 5.90
N CYS A 24 1.72 24.28 7.15
CA CYS A 24 2.35 24.89 8.31
C CYS A 24 3.54 24.07 8.85
N SER A 25 3.98 23.02 8.15
CA SER A 25 5.05 22.09 8.61
C SER A 25 4.81 21.56 10.02
N LEU A 26 3.54 21.38 10.41
CA LEU A 26 3.17 20.86 11.72
C LEU A 26 3.49 19.36 11.77
N PRO A 27 4.06 18.87 12.88
CA PRO A 27 4.30 17.44 13.06
C PRO A 27 2.96 16.70 13.09
N LEU A 28 2.69 15.90 12.05
CA LEU A 28 1.56 14.98 12.05
C LEU A 28 1.72 13.96 13.19
N LYS A 29 0.60 13.51 13.76
CA LYS A 29 0.59 12.55 14.88
C LYS A 29 1.43 11.32 14.51
N LYS A 30 2.55 11.14 15.20
CA LYS A 30 3.35 9.92 15.12
C LYS A 30 2.64 8.85 15.94
N CYS A 31 2.01 7.90 15.27
CA CYS A 31 1.47 6.70 15.89
C CYS A 31 2.42 5.51 15.62
N THR A 32 2.57 4.62 16.59
CA THR A 32 3.32 3.36 16.42
C THR A 32 2.60 2.37 15.51
N ARG A 33 1.31 2.61 15.23
CA ARG A 33 0.45 1.77 14.41
C ARG A 33 -0.15 2.58 13.27
N THR A 34 0.05 2.10 12.05
CA THR A 34 -0.60 2.62 10.85
C THR A 34 -1.73 1.68 10.47
N VAL A 35 -2.92 2.21 10.22
CA VAL A 35 -4.04 1.45 9.68
C VAL A 35 -3.96 1.54 8.16
N ILE A 36 -3.93 0.39 7.50
CA ILE A 36 -3.98 0.26 6.04
C ILE A 36 -5.23 -0.54 5.68
N PHE A 37 -5.94 -0.11 4.65
CA PHE A 37 -7.07 -0.85 4.08
C PHE A 37 -6.53 -1.64 2.89
N ILE A 38 -6.66 -2.96 2.96
CA ILE A 38 -6.22 -3.88 1.92
C ILE A 38 -7.47 -4.41 1.24
N GLN A 39 -7.54 -4.31 -0.08
CA GLN A 39 -8.62 -4.95 -0.84
C GLN A 39 -8.36 -6.46 -0.87
N THR A 40 -9.37 -7.24 -0.51
CA THR A 40 -9.30 -8.71 -0.40
C THR A 40 -10.06 -9.42 -1.52
N ASP A 41 -10.67 -8.66 -2.43
CA ASP A 41 -11.40 -9.20 -3.58
C ASP A 41 -10.42 -9.79 -4.60
N GLU A 42 -10.80 -10.89 -5.26
CA GLU A 42 -9.96 -11.56 -6.27
C GLU A 42 -9.63 -10.62 -7.45
N ASP A 43 -10.62 -9.82 -7.87
CA ASP A 43 -10.52 -8.77 -8.89
C ASP A 43 -10.40 -7.35 -8.31
N GLY A 44 -9.81 -7.23 -7.12
CA GLY A 44 -9.54 -5.94 -6.50
C GLY A 44 -8.70 -5.01 -7.39
N LEU A 45 -8.72 -3.71 -7.10
CA LEU A 45 -7.88 -2.72 -7.77
C LEU A 45 -6.40 -3.10 -7.62
N LYS A 46 -5.77 -3.48 -8.74
CA LYS A 46 -4.33 -3.72 -8.82
C LYS A 46 -3.63 -2.55 -9.50
N MET A 47 -2.42 -2.25 -9.02
CA MET A 47 -1.55 -1.30 -9.69
C MET A 47 -0.84 -2.01 -10.84
N SER A 48 -0.73 -1.35 -11.99
CA SER A 48 0.14 -1.85 -13.06
C SER A 48 1.62 -1.67 -12.70
N LEU A 49 2.49 -2.39 -13.40
CA LEU A 49 3.93 -2.19 -13.33
C LEU A 49 4.29 -0.75 -13.74
N PRO A 50 5.44 -0.22 -13.27
CA PRO A 50 5.91 1.09 -13.69
C PRO A 50 6.03 1.20 -15.20
N LEU A 51 5.73 2.38 -15.75
CA LEU A 51 5.77 2.62 -17.20
C LEU A 51 7.15 2.27 -17.82
N SER A 52 8.23 2.45 -17.06
CA SER A 52 9.57 2.04 -17.50
C SER A 52 9.68 0.54 -17.77
N ARG A 53 9.05 -0.30 -16.93
CA ARG A 53 9.01 -1.75 -17.11
C ARG A 53 8.10 -2.17 -18.26
N LEU A 54 6.93 -1.53 -18.38
CA LEU A 54 5.95 -1.87 -19.41
C LEU A 54 6.46 -1.60 -20.83
N LYS A 55 7.32 -0.60 -21.02
CA LYS A 55 7.91 -0.28 -22.33
C LYS A 55 8.86 -1.36 -22.87
N ASP A 56 9.49 -2.10 -21.97
CA ASP A 56 10.45 -3.16 -22.32
C ASP A 56 9.78 -4.54 -22.42
N MET A 57 8.46 -4.63 -22.15
CA MET A 57 7.70 -5.87 -22.22
C MET A 57 7.30 -6.22 -23.66
N ALA A 58 7.19 -7.52 -23.92
CA ALA A 58 6.61 -8.00 -25.16
C ALA A 58 5.14 -7.57 -25.28
N PRO A 59 4.64 -7.30 -26.49
CA PRO A 59 3.27 -6.80 -26.69
C PRO A 59 2.17 -7.78 -26.26
N ASP A 60 2.50 -9.05 -26.08
CA ASP A 60 1.63 -10.16 -25.67
C ASP A 60 1.81 -10.58 -24.20
N GLU A 61 2.61 -9.85 -23.41
CA GLU A 61 2.84 -10.15 -22.00
C GLU A 61 1.60 -9.78 -21.15
N GLU A 62 0.96 -10.79 -20.54
CA GLU A 62 -0.23 -10.59 -19.68
C GLU A 62 0.13 -10.13 -18.26
N ASN A 63 1.39 -10.29 -17.83
CA ASN A 63 1.83 -9.99 -16.47
C ASN A 63 2.17 -8.49 -16.27
N VAL A 64 1.18 -7.63 -16.51
CA VAL A 64 1.31 -6.17 -16.42
C VAL A 64 1.01 -5.63 -15.01
N TRP A 65 0.64 -6.50 -14.07
CA TRP A 65 0.18 -6.13 -12.73
C TRP A 65 1.26 -6.29 -11.67
N MET A 66 1.27 -5.38 -10.69
CA MET A 66 2.14 -5.48 -9.52
C MET A 66 1.59 -6.45 -8.49
N SER A 67 2.49 -7.21 -7.88
CA SER A 67 2.15 -8.07 -6.75
C SER A 67 1.62 -7.27 -5.55
N GLY A 68 0.42 -7.59 -5.09
CA GLY A 68 -0.22 -6.97 -3.92
C GLY A 68 0.38 -7.45 -2.60
N LEU A 69 -0.04 -6.83 -1.48
CA LEU A 69 0.32 -7.32 -0.15
C LEU A 69 -0.23 -8.73 0.15
N PRO A 70 -1.47 -9.10 -0.26
CA PRO A 70 -1.98 -10.46 -0.08
C PRO A 70 -1.12 -11.51 -0.78
N GLU A 71 -0.85 -11.32 -2.07
CA GLU A 71 -0.03 -12.23 -2.88
C GLU A 71 1.39 -12.39 -2.30
N LYS A 72 1.98 -11.33 -1.74
CA LYS A 72 3.27 -11.41 -1.05
C LYS A 72 3.19 -12.20 0.26
N TYR A 73 2.08 -12.09 0.98
CA TYR A 73 1.88 -12.79 2.24
C TYR A 73 1.63 -14.29 2.03
N ASP A 74 0.96 -14.65 0.94
CA ASP A 74 0.77 -16.03 0.51
C ASP A 74 2.09 -16.66 0.06
N ASN A 75 2.90 -15.90 -0.69
CA ASN A 75 4.23 -16.32 -1.14
C ASN A 75 5.34 -16.06 -0.09
N ARG A 76 4.99 -15.93 1.19
CA ARG A 76 5.99 -15.70 2.24
C ARG A 76 6.92 -16.91 2.39
N PRO A 77 8.19 -16.71 2.77
CA PRO A 77 9.09 -17.84 3.03
C PRO A 77 8.55 -18.72 4.16
N ALA A 78 8.49 -20.03 3.93
CA ALA A 78 8.02 -21.02 4.90
C ALA A 78 9.12 -21.44 5.89
N THR A 79 9.89 -20.48 6.40
CA THR A 79 10.93 -20.77 7.41
C THR A 79 10.29 -21.08 8.76
N LEU A 80 10.98 -21.89 9.57
CA LEU A 80 10.51 -22.29 10.90
C LEU A 80 10.21 -21.06 11.80
N GLU A 81 11.07 -20.05 11.73
CA GLU A 81 10.93 -18.79 12.48
C GLU A 81 9.66 -18.03 12.10
N ILE A 82 9.41 -17.87 10.79
CA ILE A 82 8.23 -17.17 10.28
C ILE A 82 6.97 -17.95 10.67
N ASN A 83 6.96 -19.27 10.49
CA ASN A 83 5.80 -20.09 10.84
C ASN A 83 5.52 -20.09 12.36
N ALA A 84 6.55 -20.11 13.20
CA ALA A 84 6.40 -20.03 14.65
C ALA A 84 5.80 -18.69 15.13
N MET A 85 6.11 -17.57 14.45
CA MET A 85 5.49 -16.27 14.74
C MET A 85 3.98 -16.27 14.51
N PHE A 86 3.48 -17.02 13.52
CA PHE A 86 2.06 -17.06 13.17
C PHE A 86 1.29 -18.24 13.78
N SER A 87 1.96 -19.28 14.27
CA SER A 87 1.31 -20.49 14.80
C SER A 87 0.60 -20.28 16.14
N THR A 88 0.90 -19.19 16.86
CA THR A 88 0.31 -18.90 18.17
C THR A 88 -1.11 -18.35 18.09
N ALA A 89 -1.56 -17.89 16.92
CA ALA A 89 -2.91 -17.37 16.73
C ALA A 89 -4.01 -18.45 16.60
N GLY A 90 -3.63 -19.72 16.38
CA GLY A 90 -4.56 -20.84 16.17
C GLY A 90 -5.01 -21.58 17.44
N LYS A 91 -4.41 -21.32 18.61
CA LYS A 91 -4.68 -22.05 19.86
C LYS A 91 -5.80 -21.47 20.73
N LEU A 92 -6.63 -20.56 20.20
CA LEU A 92 -7.74 -19.92 20.93
C LEU A 92 -9.14 -20.38 20.45
N LYS A 93 -9.22 -21.52 19.76
CA LYS A 93 -10.47 -22.19 19.44
C LYS A 93 -10.45 -23.63 19.94
N GLU A 94 -10.54 -23.79 21.26
CA GLU A 94 -11.13 -24.96 21.91
C GLU A 94 -12.11 -24.46 22.97
#